data_AF-A0A940FTK2-F1
#
_entry.id   AF-A0A940FTK2-F1
#
_cell.length_a   1.000
_cell.length_b   1.000
_cell.length_c   1.000
_cell.angle_alpha   90.00
_cell.angle_beta   90.00
_cell.angle_gamma   90.00
#
_symmetry.space_group_name_H-M   'P 1'
#
loop_
_entity.id
_entity.type
_entity.pdbx_description
1 polymer ?
#
loop_
_entity_poly.entity_id
_entity_poly.type
_entity_poly.pdbx_seq_one_letter_code
_entity_poly.pdbx_strand_id
1 'polypeptide(L)' 'MTTEELYKIYLQYPSVQTDTRKLQKGDLFFALKGPNFNANEFARKAIEAGAAYAVID' A
#
# COMPACT_ATOMS: atom_id res chain seq x y z
N MET A 1 11.09 -3.31 -8.89
CA MET A 1 9.75 -3.64 -9.39
C MET A 1 9.45 -2.67 -10.54
N THR A 2 9.09 -3.18 -11.71
CA THR A 2 8.62 -2.34 -12.83
C THR A 2 7.13 -2.05 -12.70
N THR A 3 6.63 -1.08 -13.47
CA THR A 3 5.19 -0.76 -13.51
C THR A 3 4.36 -1.96 -13.97
N GLU A 4 4.86 -2.76 -14.91
CA GLU A 4 4.20 -3.97 -15.39
C GLU A 4 4.09 -5.05 -14.30
N GLU A 5 5.11 -5.22 -13.47
CA GLU A 5 5.09 -6.13 -12.34
C GLU A 5 4.08 -5.68 -11.28
N LEU A 6 4.06 -4.39 -10.95
CA LEU A 6 3.08 -3.81 -10.04
C LEU A 6 1.65 -3.95 -10.58
N TYR A 7 1.45 -3.75 -11.88
CA TYR A 7 0.13 -3.89 -12.50
C TYR A 7 -0.38 -5.34 -12.43
N LYS A 8 0.49 -6.34 -12.58
CA LYS A 8 0.11 -7.75 -12.37
C LYS A 8 -0.37 -8.01 -10.94
N ILE A 9 0.26 -7.38 -9.94
CA ILE A 9 -0.17 -7.46 -8.54
C ILE A 9 -1.53 -6.77 -8.37
N TYR A 10 -1.70 -5.56 -8.93
CA TYR A 10 -2.99 -4.85 -8.91
C TYR A 10 -4.13 -5.67 -9.53
N LEU A 11 -3.88 -6.40 -10.63
CA LEU A 11 -4.90 -7.27 -11.22
C LEU A 11 -5.35 -8.40 -10.28
N GLN A 12 -4.50 -8.83 -9.34
CA GLN A 12 -4.86 -9.80 -8.30
C GLN A 12 -5.56 -9.14 -7.10
N TYR A 13 -5.23 -7.88 -6.83
CA TYR A 13 -5.71 -7.08 -5.70
C TYR A 13 -6.17 -5.69 -6.17
N PRO A 14 -7.34 -5.57 -6.84
CA PRO A 14 -7.75 -4.35 -7.53
C PRO A 14 -8.36 -3.31 -6.58
N SER A 15 -7.79 -3.17 -5.38
CA SER A 15 -8.19 -2.20 -4.37
C SER A 15 -6.95 -1.50 -3.83
N VAL A 16 -7.00 -0.18 -3.74
CA VAL A 16 -5.86 0.66 -3.35
C VAL A 16 -6.29 1.57 -2.20
N GLN A 17 -5.43 1.67 -1.19
CA GLN A 17 -5.62 2.56 -0.05
C GLN A 17 -4.32 3.27 0.31
N THR A 18 -4.40 4.54 0.70
CA THR A 18 -3.25 5.35 1.14
C THR A 18 -3.32 5.72 2.61
N ASP A 19 -4.47 5.48 3.26
CA ASP A 19 -4.71 5.70 4.67
C ASP A 19 -4.85 4.37 5.41
N THR A 20 -3.89 4.03 6.27
CA THR A 20 -3.89 2.77 7.04
C THR A 20 -5.11 2.60 7.94
N ARG A 21 -5.83 3.68 8.28
CA ARG A 21 -7.05 3.63 9.10
C ARG A 21 -8.27 3.12 8.33
N LYS A 22 -8.19 3.10 6.99
CA LYS A 22 -9.28 2.69 6.08
C LYS A 22 -8.99 1.38 5.36
N LEU A 23 -7.90 0.71 5.72
CA LEU A 23 -7.48 -0.53 5.06
C LEU A 23 -8.53 -1.61 5.21
N GLN A 24 -8.73 -2.33 4.12
CA GLN A 24 -9.49 -3.56 4.03
C GLN A 24 -8.57 -4.72 3.68
N LYS A 25 -9.00 -5.93 4.02
CA LYS A 25 -8.25 -7.14 3.68
C LYS A 25 -8.10 -7.25 2.16
N GLY A 26 -6.85 -7.33 1.70
CA GLY A 26 -6.53 -7.43 0.28
C GLY A 26 -6.23 -6.09 -0.40
N ASP A 27 -6.27 -4.97 0.31
CA ASP A 27 -5.87 -3.68 -0.26
C ASP A 27 -4.37 -3.64 -0.57
N LEU A 28 -4.01 -2.92 -1.63
CA LEU A 28 -2.65 -2.44 -1.84
C LEU A 28 -2.48 -1.10 -1.11
N PHE A 29 -1.59 -1.07 -0.13
CA PHE A 29 -1.25 0.16 0.58
C PHE A 29 -0.20 0.96 -0.18
N PHE A 30 -0.50 2.18 -0.59
CA PHE A 30 0.48 3.09 -1.19
C PHE A 30 0.89 4.16 -0.17
N ALA A 31 2.14 4.11 0.25
CA ALA A 31 2.69 5.04 1.21
C ALA A 31 2.99 6.39 0.55
N LEU A 32 2.21 7.41 0.87
CA LEU A 32 2.47 8.78 0.44
C LEU A 32 3.45 9.48 1.38
N LYS A 33 4.36 10.26 0.80
CA LYS A 33 5.35 11.06 1.53
C LYS A 33 5.26 12.51 1.08
N GLY A 34 5.31 13.42 2.05
CA GLY A 34 5.31 14.86 1.85
C GLY A 34 6.22 15.56 2.86
N PRO A 35 6.32 16.89 2.84
CA PRO A 35 7.28 17.62 3.66
C PRO A 35 7.14 17.40 5.18
N ASN A 36 5.93 17.13 5.64
CA ASN A 36 5.59 16.97 7.06
C ASN A 36 5.07 15.57 7.41
N PHE A 37 5.16 14.60 6.49
CA PHE A 37 4.53 13.29 6.67
C PHE A 37 5.24 12.22 5.84
N ASN A 38 5.46 11.05 6.43
CA ASN A 38 6.05 9.91 5.74
C ASN A 38 5.26 8.63 6.05
N ALA A 39 4.43 8.19 5.10
CA ALA A 39 3.63 6.99 5.32
C ALA A 39 4.43 5.68 5.22
N ASN A 40 5.69 5.72 4.79
CA ASN A 40 6.54 4.53 4.74
C ASN A 40 6.69 3.88 6.13
N GLU A 41 6.64 4.70 7.18
CA GLU A 41 6.66 4.27 8.58
C GLU A 41 5.47 3.36 8.95
N PHE A 42 4.38 3.44 8.20
CA PHE A 42 3.17 2.63 8.42
C PHE A 42 3.11 1.37 7.55
N ALA A 43 4.13 1.07 6.73
CA ALA A 43 4.10 -0.08 5.83
C ALA A 43 3.86 -1.40 6.59
N ARG A 44 4.57 -1.62 7.70
CA ARG A 44 4.38 -2.82 8.52
C ARG A 44 2.96 -2.90 9.11
N LYS A 45 2.48 -1.77 9.63
CA LYS A 45 1.12 -1.66 10.17
C LYS A 45 0.06 -1.94 9.10
N ALA A 46 0.29 -1.53 7.85
CA ALA A 46 -0.62 -1.80 6.75
C ALA A 46 -0.77 -3.30 6.48
N ILE A 47 0.35 -4.03 6.46
CA ILE A 47 0.37 -5.49 6.31
C ILE A 47 -0.34 -6.17 7.50
N GLU A 48 -0.03 -5.75 8.72
CA GLU A 48 -0.69 -6.25 9.94
C GLU A 48 -2.20 -5.99 9.93
N ALA A 49 -2.65 -4.89 9.31
CA ALA A 49 -4.06 -4.53 9.14
C ALA A 49 -4.76 -5.24 7.96
N GLY A 50 -4.04 -6.10 7.21
CA GLY A 50 -4.62 -6.93 6.15
C GLY A 50 -4.37 -6.45 4.73
N ALA A 51 -3.53 -5.45 4.51
CA ALA A 51 -3.07 -5.11 3.16
C ALA A 51 -2.35 -6.32 2.53
N ALA A 52 -2.61 -6.58 1.25
CA ALA A 52 -1.92 -7.62 0.50
C ALA A 52 -0.45 -7.25 0.24
N TYR A 53 -0.21 -5.98 -0.08
CA TYR A 53 1.12 -5.41 -0.30
C TYR A 53 1.18 -3.97 0.19
N ALA A 54 2.40 -3.52 0.50
CA ALA A 54 2.72 -2.12 0.76
C ALA A 54 3.74 -1.63 -0.28
N VAL A 55 3.41 -0.55 -0.98
CA VAL A 55 4.27 0.13 -1.96
C VAL A 55 4.84 1.38 -1.29
N ILE A 56 6.16 1.41 -1.14
CA ILE A 56 6.95 2.46 -0.46
C ILE A 56 8.05 2.99 -1.39
N ASP A 57 8.61 4.17 -1.06
CA ASP A 57 9.78 4.78 -1.75
C ASP A 57 11.13 4.13 -1.39
#